data_AF-A0A6A8MKV9-F1
#
_entry.id   AF-A0A6A8MKV9-F1
#
_cell.length_a   1.000
_cell.length_b   1.000
_cell.length_c   1.000
_cell.angle_alpha   90.00
_cell.angle_beta   90.00
_cell.angle_gamma   90.00
#
_symmetry.space_group_name_H-M   'P 1'
#
loop_
_entity.id
_entity.type
_entity.pdbx_description
1 polymer ?
#
loop_
_entity_poly.entity_id
_entity_poly.type
_entity_poly.pdbx_seq_one_letter_code
_entity_poly.pdbx_strand_id
1 'polypeptide(L)'
;MSYSIFGQVVGVRKYANGDIELDFYHDDELTEYKYSSNSNLLDNFPKELAETLASTLASDICIEIHFNESGSPTHVELEECDYDDDEEN
;
A
#
# COMPACT_ATOMS: atom_id res chain seq x y z
N MET A 1 -14.17 -15.65 -3.66
CA MET A 1 -14.54 -14.50 -2.82
C MET A 1 -13.41 -13.50 -2.90
N SER A 2 -13.66 -12.32 -3.46
CA SER A 2 -12.77 -11.16 -3.35
C SER A 2 -12.92 -10.54 -1.97
N TYR A 3 -11.83 -10.02 -1.43
CA TYR A 3 -11.83 -9.27 -0.16
C TYR A 3 -10.96 -8.03 -0.31
N SER A 4 -11.12 -7.08 0.60
CA SER A 4 -10.30 -5.88 0.68
C SER A 4 -9.77 -5.70 2.10
N ILE A 5 -8.67 -4.97 2.22
CA ILE A 5 -8.11 -4.54 3.50
C ILE A 5 -7.94 -3.02 3.46
N PHE A 6 -8.33 -2.35 4.53
CA PHE A 6 -8.21 -0.90 4.68
C PHE A 6 -7.14 -0.58 5.71
N GLY A 7 -6.24 0.34 5.39
CA GLY A 7 -5.17 0.71 6.30
C GLY A 7 -4.33 1.88 5.80
N GLN A 8 -3.27 2.17 6.52
CA GLN A 8 -2.41 3.31 6.23
C GLN A 8 -1.09 2.83 5.64
N VAL A 9 -0.60 3.49 4.60
CA VAL A 9 0.80 3.31 4.20
C VAL A 9 1.65 4.27 5.00
N VAL A 10 2.47 3.71 5.88
CA VAL A 10 3.29 4.46 6.83
C VAL A 10 4.71 4.68 6.33
N GLY A 11 5.11 3.99 5.26
CA GLY A 11 6.44 4.10 4.67
C GLY A 11 6.46 3.70 3.21
N VAL A 12 7.20 4.47 2.39
CA VAL A 12 7.48 4.13 1.01
C VAL A 12 8.96 4.33 0.71
N ARG A 13 9.60 3.28 0.18
CA ARG A 13 11.01 3.28 -0.20
C ARG A 13 11.12 2.98 -1.69
N LYS A 14 11.54 3.98 -2.47
CA LYS A 14 11.82 3.84 -3.90
C LYS A 14 13.32 3.77 -4.15
N TYR A 15 13.77 2.68 -4.74
CA TYR A 15 15.17 2.44 -5.02
C TYR A 15 15.54 2.85 -6.45
N ALA A 16 16.81 3.20 -6.66
CA ALA A 16 17.30 3.64 -7.98
C ALA A 16 17.24 2.55 -9.05
N ASN A 17 17.16 1.27 -8.65
CA ASN A 17 16.97 0.13 -9.54
C ASN A 17 15.50 -0.03 -10.00
N GLY A 18 14.58 0.79 -9.50
CA GLY A 18 13.15 0.72 -9.83
C GLY A 18 12.33 -0.14 -8.88
N ASP A 19 12.95 -0.72 -7.84
CA ASP A 19 12.21 -1.46 -6.82
C ASP A 19 11.47 -0.50 -5.88
N ILE A 20 10.33 -0.94 -5.37
CA ILE A 20 9.48 -0.18 -4.46
C ILE A 20 9.10 -1.08 -3.30
N GLU A 21 9.32 -0.60 -2.08
CA GLU A 21 8.86 -1.23 -0.84
C GLU A 21 7.86 -0.29 -0.16
N LEU A 22 6.80 -0.86 0.39
CA LEU A 22 5.70 -0.19 1.05
C LEU A 22 5.47 -0.84 2.41
N ASP A 23 5.39 -0.03 3.45
CA ASP A 23 5.01 -0.46 4.79
C ASP A 23 3.53 -0.12 5.00
N PHE A 24 2.68 -1.14 5.07
CA PHE A 24 1.23 -1.00 5.24
C PHE A 24 0.82 -1.42 6.64
N TYR A 25 0.22 -0.49 7.39
CA TYR A 25 -0.29 -0.71 8.73
C TYR A 25 -1.82 -0.91 8.71
N HIS A 26 -2.27 -2.04 9.24
CA HIS A 26 -3.68 -2.43 9.30
C HIS A 26 -3.87 -3.40 10.48
N ASP A 27 -4.98 -3.28 11.22
CA ASP A 27 -5.34 -4.17 12.35
C ASP A 27 -4.19 -4.44 13.34
N ASP A 28 -3.43 -3.39 13.70
CA ASP A 28 -2.25 -3.44 14.58
C ASP A 28 -1.07 -4.28 14.06
N GLU A 29 -1.09 -4.65 12.78
CA GLU A 29 -0.01 -5.37 12.09
C GLU A 29 0.63 -4.52 10.99
N LEU A 30 1.96 -4.66 10.85
CA LEU A 30 2.72 -4.03 9.77
C LEU A 30 3.05 -5.08 8.71
N THR A 31 2.53 -4.89 7.50
CA THR A 31 2.76 -5.74 6.33
C THR A 31 3.66 -5.02 5.33
N GLU A 32 4.74 -5.68 4.90
CA GLU A 32 5.62 -5.15 3.85
C GLU A 32 5.17 -5.66 2.47
N TYR A 33 4.84 -4.71 1.59
CA TYR A 33 4.58 -4.98 0.18
C TYR A 33 5.77 -4.56 -0.66
N LYS A 34 6.14 -5.39 -1.63
CA LYS A 34 7.32 -5.20 -2.46
C LYS A 34 6.98 -5.41 -3.92
N TYR A 35 7.39 -4.44 -4.72
CA TYR A 35 7.54 -4.55 -6.16
C TYR A 35 9.02 -4.60 -6.52
N SER A 36 9.40 -5.54 -7.38
CA SER A 36 10.75 -5.66 -7.92
C SER A 36 10.73 -5.58 -9.44
N SER A 37 11.65 -4.81 -10.00
CA SER A 37 11.89 -4.78 -11.45
C SER A 37 12.60 -6.05 -11.96
N ASN A 38 13.20 -6.82 -11.04
CA ASN A 38 13.91 -8.06 -11.32
C ASN A 38 13.02 -9.28 -11.04
N SER A 39 12.68 -10.03 -12.10
CA SER A 39 11.81 -11.20 -12.04
C SER A 39 12.36 -12.39 -11.24
N ASN A 40 13.62 -12.33 -10.79
CA ASN A 40 14.22 -13.36 -9.95
C ASN A 40 14.05 -13.09 -8.44
N LEU A 41 13.55 -11.91 -8.08
CA LEU A 41 13.26 -11.56 -6.69
C LEU A 41 11.78 -11.81 -6.43
N LEU A 42 11.47 -12.25 -5.20
CA LEU A 42 10.10 -12.37 -4.74
C LEU A 42 9.49 -10.97 -4.59
N ASP A 43 8.53 -10.65 -5.44
CA ASP A 43 7.60 -9.55 -5.31
C ASP A 43 6.20 -10.07 -4.98
N ASN A 44 5.43 -9.28 -4.24
CA ASN A 44 4.07 -9.62 -3.82
C ASN A 44 3.07 -8.50 -4.14
N PHE A 45 3.52 -7.45 -4.82
CA PHE A 45 2.72 -6.27 -5.12
C PHE A 45 2.83 -5.85 -6.58
N PRO A 46 1.72 -5.58 -7.27
CA PRO A 46 1.73 -5.15 -8.67
C PRO A 46 2.46 -3.82 -8.86
N LYS A 47 3.23 -3.73 -9.95
CA LYS A 47 3.99 -2.53 -10.35
C LYS A 47 3.14 -1.26 -10.32
N GLU A 48 2.01 -1.26 -11.05
CA GLU A 48 1.20 -0.06 -11.24
C GLU A 48 0.64 0.47 -9.92
N LEU A 49 0.25 -0.43 -9.02
CA LEU A 49 -0.23 -0.08 -7.68
C LEU A 49 0.93 0.45 -6.83
N ALA A 50 2.10 -0.19 -6.86
CA ALA A 50 3.28 0.28 -6.15
C ALA A 50 3.72 1.68 -6.61
N GLU A 51 3.74 1.93 -7.92
CA GLU A 51 4.10 3.23 -8.50
C GLU A 51 3.08 4.31 -8.16
N THR A 52 1.79 3.97 -8.17
CA THR A 52 0.70 4.88 -7.77
C THR A 52 0.88 5.29 -6.31
N LEU A 53 1.04 4.31 -5.42
CA LEU A 53 1.25 4.54 -3.99
C LEU A 53 2.52 5.36 -3.74
N ALA A 54 3.64 5.00 -4.35
CA ALA A 54 4.88 5.77 -4.20
C ALA A 54 4.82 7.21 -4.72
N SER A 55 3.90 7.51 -5.65
CA SER A 55 3.72 8.85 -6.19
C SER A 55 2.72 9.69 -5.39
N THR A 56 1.72 9.03 -4.78
CA THR A 56 0.64 9.68 -4.02
C THR A 56 0.97 9.87 -2.54
N LEU A 57 1.69 8.92 -1.92
CA LEU A 57 1.86 8.84 -0.46
C LEU A 57 3.03 9.69 0.08
N ALA A 58 3.44 10.73 -0.63
CA ALA A 58 4.19 11.82 -0.01
C ALA A 58 3.31 12.63 0.97
N SER A 59 2.05 12.26 1.13
CA SER A 59 1.01 12.86 1.97
C SER A 59 0.27 11.78 2.76
N ASP A 60 -0.14 12.13 3.98
CA ASP A 60 -0.88 11.33 4.95
C ASP A 60 -2.23 10.83 4.41
N ILE A 61 -2.23 9.69 3.70
CA ILE A 61 -3.40 9.15 2.98
C ILE A 61 -3.58 7.67 3.36
N CYS A 62 -4.83 7.28 3.58
CA CYS A 62 -5.24 5.92 3.87
C CYS A 62 -5.65 5.23 2.57
N ILE A 63 -5.46 3.92 2.50
CA ILE A 63 -5.71 3.17 1.26
C ILE A 63 -6.51 1.91 1.54
N GLU A 64 -7.38 1.56 0.60
CA GLU A 64 -8.05 0.27 0.56
C GLU A 64 -7.46 -0.58 -0.57
N ILE A 65 -6.88 -1.74 -0.22
CA ILE A 65 -6.28 -2.67 -1.18
C ILE A 65 -7.26 -3.81 -1.43
N HIS A 66 -7.64 -4.02 -2.69
CA HIS A 66 -8.56 -5.08 -3.08
C HIS A 66 -7.80 -6.28 -3.65
N PHE A 67 -8.20 -7.48 -3.26
CA PHE A 67 -7.56 -8.74 -3.64
C PHE A 67 -8.51 -9.62 -4.46
N ASN A 68 -7.93 -10.31 -5.43
CA ASN A 68 -8.63 -11.39 -6.14
C ASN A 68 -8.70 -12.67 -5.30
N GLU A 69 -9.35 -13.70 -5.84
CA GLU A 69 -9.52 -15.00 -5.18
C GLU A 69 -8.20 -15.77 -4.96
N SER A 70 -7.13 -15.39 -5.66
CA SER A 70 -5.79 -15.94 -5.50
C SER A 70 -4.96 -15.19 -4.44
N GLY A 71 -5.54 -14.17 -3.79
CA GLY A 71 -4.86 -13.33 -2.81
C GLY A 71 -3.88 -12.32 -3.42
N SER A 72 -3.96 -12.06 -4.73
CA SER A 72 -3.14 -11.04 -5.38
C SER A 72 -3.86 -9.68 -5.37
N PRO A 73 -3.18 -8.58 -5.05
CA PRO A 73 -3.75 -7.24 -5.16
C PRO A 73 -4.16 -6.93 -6.59
N THR A 74 -5.33 -6.29 -6.78
CA THR A 74 -5.87 -5.95 -8.10
C THR A 74 -6.08 -4.46 -8.32
N HIS A 75 -6.54 -3.73 -7.31
CA HIS A 75 -6.60 -2.28 -7.35
C HIS A 75 -6.46 -1.69 -5.94
N VAL A 76 -6.22 -0.38 -5.89
CA VAL A 76 -6.15 0.38 -4.65
C VAL A 76 -7.07 1.59 -4.77
N GLU A 77 -7.83 1.87 -3.71
CA GLU A 77 -8.58 3.10 -3.53
C GLU A 77 -7.85 3.99 -2.52
N LEU A 78 -7.88 5.30 -2.76
CA LEU A 78 -7.20 6.31 -1.95
C LEU A 78 -8.27 7.09 -1.19
N GLU A 79 -8.16 7.12 0.12
CA GLU A 79 -9.07 7.87 1.00
C GLU A 79 -8.26 8.83 1.87
N GLU A 80 -8.79 10.03 2.12
CA GLU A 80 -8.23 10.87 3.16
C GLU A 80 -8.35 10.10 4.48
N CYS A 81 -7.25 9.92 5.21
CA CYS A 81 -7.37 9.37 6.56
C CYS A 81 -8.27 10.34 7.34
N ASP A 82 -9.44 9.88 7.78
CA ASP A 82 -10.20 10.57 8.81
C ASP A 82 -9.31 10.53 10.07
N TYR A 83 -8.43 11.52 10.19
CA TYR A 83 -8.00 11.99 11.48
C TYR A 83 -9.28 12.53 12.09
N ASP A 84 -9.99 11.71 12.87
CA ASP A 84 -10.99 12.21 13.80
C ASP A 84 -10.29 13.32 14.59
N ASP A 85 -10.56 14.56 14.21
CA ASP A 85 -10.13 15.77 14.89
C ASP A 85 -10.99 15.90 16.17
N ASP A 86 -11.10 14.81 16.94
CA ASP A 86 -11.60 14.77 18.31
C ASP A 86 -10.52 15.35 19.25
N GLU A 87 -9.87 16.44 18.84
CA GLU A 87 -9.29 17.45 19.73
C GLU A 87 -10.40 18.48 20.06
N GLU A 88 -11.56 18.01 20.53
CA GLU A 88 -12.53 18.85 21.25
C GLU A 88 -11.95 19.20 22.63
N ASN A 89 -11.23 20.33 22.68
CA ASN A 89 -11.05 21.28 23.81
C ASN A 89 -11.10 20.77 25.27
#